data_AF-A0A9D7M5R0-F1
#
_entry.id   AF-A0A9D7M5R0-F1
#
_cell.length_a   1.000
_cell.length_b   1.000
_cell.length_c   1.000
_cell.angle_alpha   90.00
_cell.angle_beta   90.00
_cell.angle_gamma   90.00
#
_symmetry.space_group_name_H-M   'P 1'
#
loop_
_entity.id
_entity.type
_entity.pdbx_description
1 polymer ?
#
loop_
_entity_poly.entity_id
_entity_poly.type
_entity_poly.pdbx_seq_one_letter_code
_entity_poly.pdbx_strand_id
1 'polypeptide(L)' 'MSYHKHPSGNLLPNGADLKLTKNLNSRGKIFEMNILDHLILTLENYFSFADEGGIIENLILIYFLIP' A
#
# COMPACT_ATOMS: atom_id res chain seq x y z
N MET A 1 3.57 -1.42 10.78
CA MET A 1 2.49 -1.88 9.89
C MET A 1 1.35 -0.88 9.97
N SER A 2 0.72 -0.55 8.84
CA SER A 2 -0.45 0.33 8.76
C SER A 2 -1.58 -0.38 8.01
N TYR A 3 -2.84 -0.04 8.28
CA TYR A 3 -3.97 -0.57 7.52
C TYR A 3 -5.12 0.44 7.48
N HIS A 4 -5.96 0.32 6.45
CA HIS A 4 -7.24 1.01 6.39
C HIS A 4 -8.28 0.15 5.65
N LYS A 5 -9.57 0.50 5.79
CA LYS A 5 -10.66 -0.18 5.09
C LYS A 5 -11.10 0.60 3.87
N HIS A 6 -11.43 -0.10 2.80
CA HIS A 6 -12.21 0.40 1.67
C HIS A 6 -13.68 -0.03 1.83
N PRO A 7 -14.58 0.88 2.27
CA PRO A 7 -16.01 0.56 2.39
C PRO A 7 -16.67 0.23 1.05
N SER A 8 -16.05 0.66 -0.07
CA SER A 8 -16.48 0.34 -1.43
C SER A 8 -16.30 -1.12 -1.82
N GLY A 9 -15.52 -1.89 -1.04
CA GLY A 9 -15.17 -3.27 -1.39
C GLY A 9 -14.07 -3.39 -2.46
N ASN A 10 -13.56 -2.28 -2.99
CA ASN A 10 -12.44 -2.32 -3.94
C ASN A 10 -11.13 -2.56 -3.20
N LEU A 11 -10.37 -3.59 -3.56
CA LEU A 11 -9.06 -3.88 -2.98
C LEU A 11 -7.92 -3.09 -3.61
N LEU A 12 -8.16 -2.51 -4.80
CA LEU A 12 -7.10 -1.81 -5.51
C LEU A 12 -6.75 -0.49 -4.79
N PRO A 13 -5.46 -0.23 -4.55
CA PRO A 13 -5.02 1.03 -4.00
C PRO A 13 -5.32 2.18 -4.98
N ASN A 14 -5.78 3.30 -4.43
CA ASN A 14 -5.96 4.55 -5.15
C ASN A 14 -4.72 5.46 -4.98
N GLY A 15 -4.72 6.62 -5.65
CA GLY A 15 -3.60 7.57 -5.58
C GLY A 15 -3.28 8.09 -4.17
N ALA A 16 -4.27 8.21 -3.28
CA ALA A 16 -4.06 8.59 -1.89
C ALA A 16 -3.38 7.47 -1.08
N ASP A 17 -3.76 6.21 -1.32
CA ASP A 17 -3.14 5.05 -0.66
C ASP A 17 -1.66 4.94 -1.04
N LEU A 18 -1.34 5.12 -2.33
CA LEU A 18 0.04 5.17 -2.83
C LEU A 18 0.85 6.29 -2.17
N LYS A 19 0.27 7.50 -2.07
CA LYS A 19 0.92 8.64 -1.41
C LYS A 19 1.14 8.36 0.07
N LEU A 20 0.19 7.72 0.74
CA LEU A 20 0.30 7.32 2.14
C LEU A 20 1.41 6.29 2.33
N THR A 21 1.45 5.23 1.53
CA THR A 21 2.52 4.21 1.57
C THR A 21 3.90 4.86 1.42
N LYS A 22 4.06 5.75 0.43
CA LYS A 22 5.32 6.48 0.19
C LYS A 22 5.73 7.34 1.38
N ASN A 23 4.77 8.07 1.97
CA ASN A 23 5.02 8.92 3.13
C ASN A 23 5.36 8.11 4.39
N LEU A 24 4.70 6.97 4.60
CA LEU A 24 4.99 6.08 5.72
C LEU A 24 6.42 5.52 5.59
N ASN A 25 6.81 5.09 4.39
CA ASN A 25 8.15 4.60 4.12
C ASN A 25 9.22 5.66 4.33
N SER A 26 9.03 6.87 3.78
CA SER A 26 10.00 7.96 3.93
C SER A 26 10.18 8.37 5.39
N ARG A 27 9.08 8.43 6.15
CA ARG A 27 9.12 8.67 7.61
C ARG A 27 9.80 7.53 8.36
N GLY A 28 9.50 6.29 8.02
CA GLY A 28 10.17 5.12 8.60
C GLY A 28 11.70 5.22 8.46
N LYS A 29 12.19 5.55 7.26
CA LYS A 29 13.62 5.75 7.00
C LYS A 29 14.25 6.85 7.86
N ILE A 30 13.54 7.97 8.10
CA ILE A 30 14.03 9.07 8.96
C ILE A 30 14.22 8.59 10.40
N PHE A 31 13.33 7.72 10.88
CA PHE A 31 13.37 7.19 12.25
C PHE A 31 14.10 5.85 12.35
N GLU A 32 14.80 5.41 11.31
CA GLU A 32 15.45 4.08 11.24
C GLU A 32 14.48 2.92 11.56
N MET A 33 13.20 3.12 11.21
CA MET A 33 12.13 2.15 11.39
C MET A 33 11.70 1.55 10.04
N ASN A 34 11.63 0.23 9.99
CA ASN A 34 11.10 -0.46 8.83
C ASN A 34 9.57 -0.52 8.89
N ILE A 35 8.91 0.01 7.85
CA ILE A 35 7.51 -0.27 7.62
C ILE A 35 7.42 -1.69 7.06
N LEU A 36 6.76 -2.58 7.80
CA LEU A 36 6.59 -3.98 7.40
C LEU A 36 5.60 -4.14 6.26
N ASP A 37 4.46 -3.45 6.37
CA ASP A 37 3.37 -3.54 5.39
C ASP A 37 2.41 -2.34 5.52
N HIS A 38 1.67 -2.10 4.45
CA HIS A 38 0.45 -1.30 4.42
C HIS A 38 -0.67 -2.17 3.86
N LEU A 39 -1.73 -2.42 4.63
CA LEU A 39 -2.87 -3.23 4.18
C LEU A 39 -4.07 -2.39 3.79
N ILE A 40 -4.74 -2.77 2.70
CA ILE A 40 -6.09 -2.30 2.36
C ILE A 40 -7.05 -3.46 2.62
N LEU A 41 -8.05 -3.23 3.46
CA LEU A 41 -8.98 -4.26 3.90
C LEU A 41 -10.37 -4.04 3.28
N THR A 42 -11.04 -5.11 2.89
CA THR A 42 -12.48 -5.13 2.59
C THR A 42 -13.19 -6.03 3.61
N LEU A 43 -14.46 -6.37 3.36
CA LEU A 43 -15.21 -7.27 4.23
C LEU A 43 -14.66 -8.71 4.19
N GLU A 44 -14.19 -9.15 3.03
CA GLU A 44 -13.84 -10.55 2.79
C GLU A 44 -12.35 -10.76 2.46
N ASN A 45 -11.63 -9.71 2.08
CA ASN A 45 -10.28 -9.81 1.53
C ASN A 45 -9.37 -8.66 1.97
N TYR A 46 -8.08 -8.76 1.63
CA TYR A 46 -7.11 -7.70 1.81
C TYR A 46 -6.12 -7.60 0.64
N PHE A 47 -5.53 -6.42 0.47
CA PHE A 47 -4.38 -6.16 -0.40
C PHE A 47 -3.18 -5.83 0.49
N SER A 48 -2.05 -6.49 0.25
CA SER A 48 -0.78 -6.24 0.94
C SER A 48 0.20 -5.56 -0.01
N PHE A 49 0.71 -4.39 0.40
CA PHE A 49 1.76 -3.72 -0.37
C PHE A 49 3.09 -4.48 -0.30
N ALA A 50 3.34 -5.24 0.77
CA ALA A 50 4.53 -6.06 0.90
C ALA A 50 4.51 -7.27 -0.04
N ASP A 51 3.37 -7.97 -0.13
CA ASP A 51 3.21 -9.15 -0.99
C ASP A 51 3.28 -8.80 -2.49
N GLU A 52 2.80 -7.61 -2.87
CA GLU A 52 2.69 -7.14 -4.25
C GLU A 52 3.99 -6.51 -4.81
N GLY A 53 5.15 -6.85 -4.24
CA GLY A 53 6.46 -6.39 -4.73
C GLY A 53 6.97 -5.11 -4.06
N GLY A 54 6.33 -4.67 -2.98
CA GLY A 54 6.95 -3.86 -1.94
C GLY A 54 6.44 -2.42 -1.78
N ILE A 55 6.75 -1.87 -0.61
CA ILE A 55 6.42 -0.51 -0.13
C ILE A 55 7.15 0.59 -0.92
N ILE A 56 8.09 0.19 -1.81
CA ILE A 56 9.08 1.07 -2.44
C ILE A 56 9.00 0.89 -3.96
N GLU A 57 8.34 1.86 -4.60
CA GLU A 57 8.58 2.32 -5.98
C GLU A 57 8.16 1.48 -7.19
N ASN A 58 7.71 0.22 -7.06
CA ASN A 58 7.22 -0.55 -8.23
C ASN A 58 5.69 -0.64 -8.41
N LEU A 59 4.88 0.13 -7.68
CA LEU A 59 3.41 0.15 -7.92
C LEU A 59 3.00 0.84 -9.23
N ILE A 60 3.90 1.60 -9.85
CA ILE A 60 3.64 2.21 -11.17
C ILE A 60 3.46 1.10 -12.23
N LEU A 61 4.23 0.01 -12.17
CA LEU A 61 4.06 -1.12 -13.08
C LEU A 61 2.69 -1.80 -12.92
N ILE A 62 2.18 -1.95 -11.69
CA ILE A 62 0.85 -2.55 -11.45
C ILE A 62 -0.26 -1.69 -12.07
N TYR A 63 -0.16 -0.37 -11.98
CA TYR A 63 -1.14 0.56 -12.56
C TYR A 63 -1.12 0.62 -14.10
N PHE A 64 0.03 0.29 -14.72
CA PHE A 64 0.18 0.23 -16.18
C PHE A 64 -0.01 -1.18 -16.78
N LEU A 65 0.01 -2.23 -15.95
CA LEU A 65 -0.11 -3.63 -16.39
C LEU A 65 -1.50 -4.23 -16.15
N ILE A 66 -2.39 -3.54 -15.45
CA ILE A 66 -3.79 -3.93 -15.31
C ILE A 66 -4.63 -2.99 -16.19
N PRO A 67 -5.31 -3.49 -17.25
CA PRO A 67 -6.10 -2.65 -18.16
C PRO A 67 -7.30 -1.96 -17.48
#